data_AF-A0AAV0UYD8-F1
#
_entry.id   AF-A0AAV0UYD8-F1
#
_cell.length_a   1.000
_cell.length_b   1.000
_cell.length_c   1.000
_cell.angle_alpha   90.00
_cell.angle_beta   90.00
_cell.angle_gamma   90.00
#
_symmetry.space_group_name_H-M   'P 1'
#
loop_
_entity.id
_entity.type
_entity.pdbx_description
1 polymer ?
#
loop_
_entity_poly.entity_id
_entity_poly.type
_entity_poly.pdbx_seq_one_letter_code
_entity_poly.pdbx_strand_id
1 'polypeptide(L)'
;MSIRMQVLGGYRRLLRASRQAFRHDVYALQQAHLALRKHFIDNRQVSEKKQLEELVKGIDEAEGMLLHHIVQGRAKEENGMEAPRFEVKLTDPQRQAMRKNEEMTPLTEKSGSEPLVMNSGNCLSTSVVDDEVEKQKRQENT
;
A
#
# COMPACT_ATOMS: atom_id res chain seq x y z
N MET A 1 -9.72 3.82 -33.04
CA MET A 1 -10.94 3.93 -32.21
C MET A 1 -11.21 5.40 -31.92
N SER A 2 -12.47 5.81 -31.77
CA SER A 2 -12.81 7.19 -31.36
C SER A 2 -12.38 7.43 -29.91
N ILE A 3 -11.77 8.58 -29.61
CA ILE A 3 -11.38 9.02 -28.25
C ILE A 3 -12.57 8.96 -27.30
N ARG A 4 -13.76 9.34 -27.77
CA ARG A 4 -14.99 9.28 -26.97
C ARG A 4 -15.30 7.85 -26.51
N MET A 5 -15.07 6.84 -27.36
CA MET A 5 -15.26 5.44 -26.98
C MET A 5 -14.23 4.98 -25.96
N GLN A 6 -12.98 5.44 -26.08
CA GLN A 6 -11.92 5.13 -25.12
C GLN A 6 -12.23 5.70 -23.74
N VAL A 7 -12.67 6.96 -23.66
CA VAL A 7 -13.04 7.63 -22.40
C VAL A 7 -14.23 6.92 -21.74
N LEU A 8 -15.31 6.65 -22.47
CA LEU A 8 -16.50 5.97 -21.92
C LEU A 8 -16.21 4.51 -21.55
N GLY A 9 -15.38 3.83 -22.35
CA GLY A 9 -14.91 2.48 -22.07
C GLY A 9 -14.07 2.45 -20.79
N GLY A 10 -13.11 3.36 -20.68
CA GLY A 10 -12.23 3.52 -19.54
C GLY A 10 -12.98 3.84 -18.24
N TYR A 11 -13.99 4.72 -18.31
CA TYR A 11 -14.86 4.99 -17.16
C TYR A 11 -15.55 3.72 -16.64
N ARG A 12 -16.10 2.89 -17.54
CA ARG A 12 -16.73 1.62 -17.16
C ARG A 12 -15.73 0.62 -16.60
N ARG A 13 -14.51 0.57 -17.14
CA ARG A 13 -13.44 -0.30 -16.65
C ARG A 13 -13.03 0.08 -15.23
N LEU A 14 -12.79 1.36 -14.96
CA LEU A 14 -12.49 1.86 -13.60
C LEU A 14 -13.61 1.58 -12.60
N LEU A 15 -14.88 1.71 -12.98
CA LEU A 15 -16.00 1.34 -12.11
C LEU A 15 -16.02 -0.17 -11.78
N ARG A 16 -15.62 -1.03 -12.72
CA ARG A 16 -15.48 -2.47 -12.47
C ARG A 16 -14.26 -2.76 -11.58
N ALA A 17 -13.13 -2.13 -11.87
CA ALA A 17 -11.90 -2.28 -11.10
C ALA A 17 -12.09 -1.82 -9.64
N SER A 18 -12.72 -0.66 -9.42
CA SER A 18 -13.05 -0.17 -8.08
C SER A 18 -13.99 -1.11 -7.33
N ARG A 19 -15.00 -1.69 -7.99
CA ARG A 19 -15.84 -2.73 -7.38
C ARG A 19 -15.04 -3.96 -7.00
N GLN A 20 -14.10 -4.39 -7.84
CA GLN A 20 -13.25 -5.56 -7.57
C GLN A 20 -12.26 -5.30 -6.43
N ALA A 21 -11.65 -4.12 -6.41
CA ALA A 21 -10.78 -3.69 -5.32
C ALA A 21 -11.58 -3.63 -4.01
N PHE A 22 -12.68 -2.88 -3.96
CA PHE A 22 -13.41 -2.57 -2.72
C PHE A 22 -14.63 -3.46 -2.44
N ARG A 23 -14.66 -4.72 -2.89
CA ARG A 23 -15.86 -5.60 -2.84
C ARG A 23 -16.58 -5.66 -1.49
N HIS A 24 -15.83 -5.56 -0.40
CA HIS A 24 -16.36 -5.71 0.96
C HIS A 24 -16.38 -4.39 1.74
N ASP A 25 -15.97 -3.28 1.13
CA ASP A 25 -15.93 -1.95 1.74
C ASP A 25 -16.87 -1.02 0.98
N VAL A 26 -18.12 -0.96 1.45
CA VAL A 26 -19.19 -0.18 0.81
C VAL A 26 -18.87 1.32 0.85
N TYR A 27 -18.28 1.80 1.95
CA TYR A 27 -17.92 3.20 2.12
C TYR A 27 -16.83 3.60 1.12
N ALA A 28 -15.73 2.82 1.06
CA ALA A 28 -14.66 3.08 0.10
C ALA A 28 -15.15 3.02 -1.35
N LEU A 29 -16.06 2.09 -1.68
CA LEU A 29 -16.65 1.97 -3.01
C LEU A 29 -17.49 3.21 -3.37
N GLN A 30 -18.31 3.71 -2.44
CA GLN A 30 -19.09 4.94 -2.65
C GLN A 30 -18.18 6.16 -2.86
N GLN A 31 -17.15 6.33 -2.02
CA GLN A 31 -16.19 7.43 -2.15
C GLN A 31 -15.41 7.35 -3.47
N ALA A 32 -14.97 6.15 -3.85
CA ALA A 32 -14.30 5.92 -5.13
C ALA A 32 -15.19 6.34 -6.30
N HIS A 33 -16.47 5.97 -6.30
CA HIS A 33 -17.42 6.37 -7.35
C HIS A 33 -17.61 7.89 -7.43
N LEU A 34 -17.74 8.57 -6.28
CA LEU A 34 -17.88 10.03 -6.22
C LEU A 34 -16.64 10.73 -6.78
N ALA A 35 -15.46 10.30 -6.35
CA ALA A 35 -14.18 10.82 -6.84
C ALA A 35 -14.02 10.62 -8.34
N LEU A 36 -14.32 9.42 -8.85
CA LEU A 36 -14.27 9.10 -10.27
C LEU A 36 -15.19 10.02 -11.08
N ARG A 37 -16.44 10.17 -10.64
CA ARG A 37 -17.42 11.01 -11.33
C ARG A 37 -16.98 12.46 -11.34
N LYS A 38 -16.50 12.97 -10.20
CA LYS A 38 -15.99 14.34 -10.08
C LYS A 38 -14.85 14.58 -11.08
N HIS A 39 -13.86 13.70 -11.12
CA HIS A 39 -12.71 13.84 -12.01
C HIS A 39 -13.10 13.90 -13.51
N PHE A 40 -14.07 13.10 -13.93
CA PHE A 40 -14.56 13.13 -15.32
C PHE A 40 -15.39 14.38 -15.63
N ILE A 41 -16.10 14.94 -14.65
CA ILE A 41 -16.84 16.19 -14.81
C ILE A 41 -15.86 17.37 -14.92
N ASP A 42 -14.87 17.41 -14.04
CA ASP A 42 -13.86 18.48 -13.98
C ASP A 42 -13.07 18.55 -15.31
N ASN A 43 -12.78 17.40 -15.92
CA ASN A 43 -12.05 17.31 -17.19
C ASN A 43 -12.96 17.30 -18.45
N ARG A 44 -14.27 17.51 -18.32
CA ARG A 44 -15.22 17.42 -19.45
C ARG A 44 -14.95 18.41 -20.57
N GLN A 45 -14.41 19.58 -20.24
CA GLN A 45 -14.20 20.69 -21.20
C GLN A 45 -12.86 20.62 -21.92
N VAL A 46 -11.98 19.68 -21.54
CA VAL A 46 -10.67 19.51 -22.16
C VAL A 46 -10.86 19.10 -23.62
N SER A 47 -10.42 19.97 -24.53
CA SER A 47 -10.57 19.80 -25.99
C SER A 47 -9.22 19.67 -26.70
N GLU A 48 -8.11 19.89 -25.97
CA GLU A 48 -6.77 19.74 -26.51
C GLU A 48 -6.42 18.25 -26.67
N LYS A 49 -5.99 17.86 -27.87
CA LYS A 49 -5.74 16.46 -28.22
C LYS A 49 -4.65 15.80 -27.36
N LYS A 50 -3.55 16.52 -27.08
CA LYS A 50 -2.44 16.01 -26.26
C LYS A 50 -2.89 15.74 -24.82
N GLN A 51 -3.61 16.68 -24.22
CA GLN A 51 -4.16 16.53 -22.87
C GLN A 51 -5.17 15.37 -22.79
N LEU A 52 -6.01 15.19 -23.81
CA LEU A 52 -6.93 14.05 -23.88
C LEU A 52 -6.21 12.70 -23.92
N GLU A 53 -5.14 12.59 -24.71
CA GLU A 53 -4.34 11.36 -24.79
C GLU A 53 -3.68 11.03 -23.44
N GLU A 54 -3.16 12.04 -22.74
CA GLU A 54 -2.59 11.90 -21.40
C GLU A 54 -3.64 11.47 -20.36
N LEU A 55 -4.82 12.10 -20.37
CA LEU A 55 -5.94 11.72 -19.51
C LEU A 55 -6.41 10.29 -19.76
N VAL A 56 -6.46 9.86 -21.02
CA VAL A 56 -6.82 8.48 -21.38
C VAL A 56 -5.76 7.50 -20.88
N LYS A 57 -4.48 7.84 -21.01
CA LYS A 57 -3.40 7.02 -20.45
C LYS A 57 -3.50 6.90 -18.92
N GLY A 58 -3.81 8.01 -18.24
CA GLY A 58 -4.04 8.03 -16.80
C GLY A 58 -5.19 7.12 -16.35
N ILE A 59 -6.21 6.91 -17.18
CA ILE A 59 -7.29 5.95 -16.89
C ILE A 59 -6.76 4.52 -16.81
N ASP A 60 -5.91 4.12 -17.76
CA ASP A 60 -5.35 2.76 -17.82
C ASP A 60 -4.36 2.52 -16.66
N GLU A 61 -3.58 3.53 -16.30
CA GLU A 61 -2.68 3.47 -15.13
C GLU A 61 -3.46 3.35 -13.82
N ALA A 62 -4.53 4.14 -13.65
CA ALA A 62 -5.41 4.06 -12.49
C ALA A 62 -6.12 2.70 -12.38
N GLU A 63 -6.56 2.12 -13.51
CA GLU A 63 -7.10 0.76 -13.56
C GLU A 63 -6.08 -0.27 -13.08
N GLY A 64 -4.83 -0.17 -13.58
CA GLY A 64 -3.73 -1.03 -13.16
C GLY A 64 -3.46 -0.94 -11.65
N MET A 65 -3.47 0.27 -11.09
CA MET A 65 -3.29 0.50 -9.65
C MET A 65 -4.41 -0.12 -8.82
N LEU A 66 -5.67 0.08 -9.20
CA LEU A 66 -6.82 -0.47 -8.48
C LEU A 66 -6.78 -2.00 -8.41
N LEU A 67 -6.37 -2.65 -9.51
CA LEU A 67 -6.39 -4.11 -9.61
C LEU A 67 -5.16 -4.79 -8.97
N HIS A 68 -3.99 -4.18 -9.07
CA HIS A 68 -2.72 -4.86 -8.74
C HIS A 68 -1.98 -4.28 -7.54
N HIS A 69 -2.30 -3.06 -7.09
CA HIS A 69 -1.49 -2.36 -6.09
C HIS A 69 -2.26 -2.00 -4.82
N ILE A 70 -3.57 -2.23 -4.75
CA ILE A 70 -4.34 -2.00 -3.52
C ILE A 70 -4.25 -3.22 -2.59
N VAL A 71 -3.75 -2.97 -1.39
CA VAL A 71 -3.69 -3.91 -0.27
C VAL A 71 -4.72 -3.47 0.78
N GLN A 72 -5.61 -4.37 1.19
CA GLN A 72 -6.69 -4.04 2.14
C GLN A 72 -6.38 -4.54 3.54
N GLY A 73 -6.12 -3.63 4.48
CA GLY A 73 -6.08 -3.94 5.91
C GLY A 73 -7.47 -3.80 6.55
N ARG A 74 -7.94 -4.83 7.27
CA ARG A 74 -9.12 -4.74 8.12
C ARG A 74 -8.71 -4.91 9.57
N ALA A 75 -9.10 -3.98 10.43
CA ALA A 75 -8.99 -4.18 11.87
C ALA A 75 -9.96 -5.29 12.29
N LYS A 76 -9.47 -6.30 13.00
CA LYS A 76 -10.30 -7.24 13.76
C LYS A 76 -10.46 -6.68 15.16
N GLU A 77 -11.69 -6.37 15.54
CA GLU A 77 -12.05 -6.14 16.92
C GLU A 77 -12.08 -7.50 17.62
N GLU A 78 -10.98 -7.85 18.29
CA GLU A 78 -10.93 -9.01 19.16
C GLU A 78 -11.26 -8.54 20.58
N ASN A 79 -12.34 -9.08 21.14
CA ASN A 79 -12.87 -8.74 22.46
C ASN A 79 -11.77 -8.86 23.54
N GLY A 80 -11.17 -7.73 23.94
CA GLY A 80 -10.41 -7.62 25.19
C GLY A 80 -8.89 -7.49 25.12
N MET A 81 -8.26 -7.26 23.95
CA MET A 81 -6.85 -6.81 23.91
C MET A 81 -6.75 -5.36 23.44
N GLU A 82 -5.89 -4.59 24.11
CA GLU A 82 -5.74 -3.12 23.98
C GLU A 82 -5.22 -2.62 22.62
N ALA A 83 -4.86 -3.51 21.68
CA ALA A 83 -4.34 -3.14 20.37
C ALA A 83 -5.16 -3.78 19.22
N PRO A 84 -5.66 -2.99 18.25
CA PRO A 84 -6.38 -3.53 17.10
C PRO A 84 -5.42 -4.34 16.21
N ARG A 85 -5.74 -5.61 15.99
CA ARG A 85 -5.00 -6.48 15.07
C ARG A 85 -5.50 -6.28 13.65
N PHE A 86 -4.62 -5.91 12.73
CA PHE A 86 -4.98 -5.70 11.32
C PHE A 86 -4.75 -6.98 10.50
N GLU A 87 -5.80 -7.50 9.87
CA GLU A 87 -5.72 -8.55 8.87
C GLU A 87 -5.56 -7.94 7.48
N VAL A 88 -4.43 -8.23 6.83
CA VAL A 88 -4.14 -7.74 5.48
C VAL A 88 -4.61 -8.76 4.45
N LYS A 89 -5.60 -8.39 3.64
CA LYS A 89 -6.01 -9.16 2.46
C LYS A 89 -5.26 -8.66 1.24
N LEU A 90 -4.27 -9.43 0.81
CA LEU A 90 -3.63 -9.26 -0.50
C LEU A 90 -4.58 -9.74 -1.60
N THR A 91 -4.70 -8.92 -2.65
CA THR A 91 -5.52 -9.20 -3.82
C THR A 91 -4.92 -10.37 -4.63
N ASP A 92 -5.75 -11.25 -5.18
CA ASP A 92 -5.34 -12.52 -5.83
C ASP A 92 -4.21 -12.44 -6.87
N PRO A 93 -4.08 -11.38 -7.71
CA PRO A 93 -2.96 -11.25 -8.64
C PRO A 93 -1.60 -11.07 -7.94
N GLN A 94 -1.56 -10.32 -6.84
CA GLN A 94 -0.34 -10.13 -6.04
C GLN A 94 0.06 -11.44 -5.35
N ARG A 95 -0.94 -12.21 -4.87
CA ARG A 95 -0.71 -13.52 -4.26
C ARG A 95 -0.07 -14.50 -5.25
N GLN A 96 -0.45 -14.44 -6.53
CA GLN A 96 0.16 -15.25 -7.59
C GLN A 96 1.57 -14.76 -7.97
N ALA A 97 1.81 -13.45 -7.97
CA ALA A 97 3.15 -12.89 -8.21
C ALA A 97 4.14 -13.26 -7.09
N MET A 98 3.71 -13.22 -5.83
CA MET A 98 4.55 -13.66 -4.70
C MET A 98 4.83 -15.17 -4.77
N ARG A 99 3.84 -16.00 -5.10
CA ARG A 99 4.03 -17.46 -5.27
C ARG A 99 5.05 -17.83 -6.36
N LYS A 100 5.26 -16.97 -7.37
CA LYS A 100 6.22 -17.24 -8.45
C LYS A 100 7.67 -16.99 -8.06
N ASN A 101 7.92 -16.27 -6.95
CA ASN A 101 9.27 -15.96 -6.47
C ASN A 101 9.73 -16.86 -5.31
N GLU A 102 8.98 -17.91 -4.96
CA GLU A 102 9.32 -18.85 -3.89
C GLU A 102 9.73 -20.23 -4.44
N GLU A 103 10.78 -20.27 -5.25
CA GLU A 103 11.82 -21.29 -5.01
C GLU A 103 12.88 -20.62 -4.12
N MET A 104 12.51 -20.37 -2.86
CA MET A 104 13.47 -19.92 -1.84
C MET A 104 14.36 -21.11 -1.49
N THR A 105 15.44 -21.30 -2.26
CA THR A 105 16.53 -22.17 -1.80
C THR A 105 17.14 -21.53 -0.55
N PRO A 106 17.17 -22.23 0.60
CA PRO A 106 17.82 -21.71 1.79
C PRO A 106 19.31 -21.52 1.50
N LEU A 107 19.83 -20.29 1.69
CA LEU A 107 21.25 -19.99 1.53
C LEU A 107 22.13 -20.67 2.58
N THR A 108 21.54 -21.23 3.65
CA THR A 108 22.23 -22.03 4.67
C THR A 108 21.31 -23.05 5.33
N GLU A 109 21.79 -24.28 5.51
CA GLU A 109 21.03 -25.43 6.03
C GLU A 109 20.54 -25.31 7.49
N LYS A 110 20.99 -24.29 8.23
CA LYS A 110 20.74 -24.15 9.68
C LYS A 110 19.54 -23.28 10.05
N SER A 111 18.88 -22.66 9.08
CA SER A 111 17.80 -21.68 9.35
C SER A 111 16.39 -22.29 9.48
N GLY A 112 16.27 -23.62 9.38
CA GLY A 112 14.98 -24.31 9.32
C GLY A 112 14.39 -24.76 10.66
N SER A 113 15.14 -24.72 11.77
CA SER A 113 14.73 -25.38 13.02
C SER A 113 14.28 -24.45 14.15
N GLU A 114 14.38 -23.13 14.00
CA GLU A 114 13.99 -22.21 15.08
C GLU A 114 13.04 -21.11 14.55
N PRO A 115 11.85 -20.96 15.15
CA PRO A 115 10.96 -19.87 14.79
C PRO A 115 11.61 -18.53 15.19
N LEU A 116 11.77 -17.65 14.21
CA LEU A 116 12.30 -16.30 14.40
C LEU A 116 11.26 -15.48 15.20
N VAL A 117 11.38 -15.49 16.53
CA VAL A 117 10.61 -14.62 17.42
C VAL A 117 11.22 -13.22 17.34
N MET A 118 10.70 -12.38 16.46
CA MET A 118 11.05 -10.97 16.43
C MET A 118 10.24 -10.22 17.48
N ASN A 119 10.83 -10.03 18.65
CA ASN A 119 10.35 -9.03 19.60
C ASN A 119 10.77 -7.65 19.05
N SER A 120 9.81 -6.83 18.65
CA SER A 120 10.06 -5.43 18.29
C SER A 120 10.34 -4.63 19.57
N GLY A 121 11.53 -4.82 20.12
CA GLY A 121 12.11 -3.97 21.13
C GLY A 121 12.52 -2.65 20.48
N ASN A 122 11.96 -1.58 21.03
CA ASN A 122 12.27 -0.18 20.80
C ASN A 122 13.71 0.08 20.33
N CYS A 123 13.87 0.61 19.11
CA CYS A 123 15.14 1.07 18.58
C CYS A 123 15.56 2.37 19.28
N LEU A 124 16.52 2.31 20.20
CA LEU A 124 17.30 3.47 20.66
C LEU A 124 18.57 2.99 21.37
N SER A 125 19.66 2.86 20.60
CA SER A 125 21.01 3.18 21.08
C SER A 125 21.94 3.28 19.88
N THR A 126 22.27 4.52 19.54
CA THR A 126 23.38 4.92 18.67
C THR A 126 24.68 4.29 19.17
N SER A 127 25.42 3.68 18.26
CA SER A 127 26.76 3.16 18.50
C SER A 127 27.82 4.22 18.22
N VAL A 128 28.85 4.22 19.09
CA VAL A 128 30.22 4.75 18.91
C VAL A 128 30.36 6.27 19.06
N VAL A 129 31.02 6.74 20.13
CA VAL A 129 32.45 7.15 20.15
C VAL A 129 32.95 7.20 21.59
N ASP A 130 34.16 6.69 21.74
CA ASP A 130 35.03 6.59 22.91
C ASP A 130 35.33 7.92 23.64
N ASP A 131 35.83 7.74 24.87
CA ASP A 131 36.87 8.57 25.50
C ASP A 131 36.72 10.09 25.48
N GLU A 132 36.03 10.66 26.48
CA GLU A 132 36.48 11.88 27.20
C GLU A 132 35.54 12.19 28.36
N VAL A 133 36.07 12.83 29.42
CA VAL A 133 35.37 13.34 30.62
C VAL A 133 35.24 12.36 31.82
N GLU A 134 36.28 11.55 32.04
CA GLU A 134 36.68 11.10 33.38
C GLU A 134 37.42 12.23 34.16
N LYS A 135 36.86 13.45 34.20
CA LYS A 135 37.54 14.61 34.81
C LYS A 135 36.70 15.62 35.62
N GLN A 136 35.44 15.33 35.93
CA GLN A 136 34.61 16.25 36.73
C GLN A 136 34.05 15.66 38.03
N LYS A 137 34.61 14.53 38.51
CA LYS A 137 34.23 13.91 39.80
C LYS A 137 35.17 14.24 40.96
N ARG A 138 35.94 15.35 40.90
CA ARG A 138 36.94 15.69 41.93
C ARG A 138 36.90 17.08 42.56
N GLN A 139 35.97 17.96 42.21
CA GLN A 139 35.78 19.23 42.94
C GLN A 139 34.28 19.56 43.01
N GLU A 140 33.84 20.06 44.17
CA GLU A 140 32.49 20.54 44.49
C GLU A 140 31.44 19.51 44.91
N ASN A 141 31.62 18.90 46.10
CA ASN A 141 30.71 19.13 47.25
C ASN A 141 31.06 18.18 48.41
N THR A 142 32.01 18.61 49.23
CA THR A 142 32.02 18.37 50.69
C THR A 142 32.60 19.61 51.34
#